data_AF-A4SN23-F1
#
_entry.id   AF-A4SN23-F1
#
_cell.length_a   1.000
_cell.length_b   1.000
_cell.length_c   1.000
_cell.angle_alpha   90.00
_cell.angle_beta   90.00
_cell.angle_gamma   90.00
#
_symmetry.space_group_name_H-M   'P 1'
#
loop_
_entity.id
_entity.type
_entity.pdbx_description
1 polymer ?
#
loop_
_entity_poly.entity_id
_entity_poly.type
_entity_poly.pdbx_seq_one_letter_code
_entity_poly.pdbx_strand_id
1 'polypeptide(L)'
;MNTVYINGLPYPMSFLAHCSSHDQNEIMSMWFMNNFDRVNFDNRLLFESVRYDEVEPYEVLKEVFGDWVPGDVIGDTSVELEPIGDDIWVPAIDYSMYWPIPANDNDSFDVFQDGIKRIREMMMNVHLIGDANSQRHLIQLLYADVITTLETYLVQVYLKKVFESDETIINFLNNHNDLKAKFNSIDLTDLMKGDAKAIIEQRCDDLNKHIQNLSWHNPVAVSNRFDKVDIKIDLAKTGLKELIQNRHDIIHRSGKSIEGRPFGSFNKGDIEKSIVIVVGIAEEIDRLAKVKA
;
A
#
# COMPACT_ATOMS: atom_id res chain seq x y z
N MET A 1 13.27 23.19 16.15
CA MET A 1 13.53 21.73 16.07
C MET A 1 15.03 21.52 15.81
N ASN A 2 15.72 20.57 16.46
CA ASN A 2 17.19 20.43 16.35
C ASN A 2 17.64 19.29 15.42
N THR A 3 16.72 18.44 15.00
CA THR A 3 16.98 17.28 14.13
C THR A 3 15.70 16.98 13.36
N VAL A 4 15.83 16.72 12.06
CA VAL A 4 14.74 16.24 11.21
C VAL A 4 14.99 14.79 10.82
N TYR A 5 13.94 14.06 10.47
CA TYR A 5 14.05 12.67 10.05
C TYR A 5 13.71 12.54 8.58
N ILE A 6 14.61 11.96 7.80
CA ILE A 6 14.42 11.71 6.36
C ILE A 6 14.61 10.22 6.14
N ASN A 7 13.59 9.55 5.62
CA ASN A 7 13.57 8.09 5.49
C ASN A 7 13.91 7.36 6.81
N GLY A 8 13.55 7.95 7.95
CA GLY A 8 13.82 7.40 9.27
C GLY A 8 15.25 7.58 9.77
N LEU A 9 16.09 8.35 9.07
CA LEU A 9 17.44 8.73 9.49
C LEU A 9 17.44 10.14 10.12
N PRO A 10 18.10 10.36 11.26
CA PRO A 10 18.21 11.69 11.86
C PRO A 10 19.23 12.55 11.12
N TYR A 11 18.82 13.76 10.76
CA TYR A 11 19.66 14.82 10.20
C TYR A 11 19.71 16.00 11.18
N PRO A 12 20.83 16.21 11.88
CA PRO A 12 20.98 17.35 12.76
C PRO A 12 20.90 18.66 11.98
N MET A 13 20.10 19.62 12.44
CA MET A 13 19.96 20.91 11.75
C MET A 13 21.27 21.69 11.69
N SER A 14 22.12 21.52 12.70
CA SER A 14 23.48 22.07 12.71
C SER A 14 24.35 21.51 11.58
N PHE A 15 24.16 20.25 11.17
CA PHE A 15 24.88 19.69 10.03
C PHE A 15 24.38 20.32 8.73
N LEU A 16 23.05 20.37 8.56
CA LEU A 16 22.40 20.97 7.40
C LEU A 16 22.82 22.43 7.18
N ALA A 17 22.95 23.21 8.25
CA ALA A 17 23.39 24.61 8.19
C ALA A 17 24.80 24.80 7.58
N HIS A 18 25.65 23.77 7.57
CA HIS A 18 27.00 23.81 7.02
C HIS A 18 27.13 23.12 5.65
N CYS A 19 26.05 22.51 5.15
CA CYS A 19 26.00 21.90 3.82
C CYS A 19 26.02 22.96 2.71
N SER A 20 26.33 22.52 1.48
CA SER A 20 26.17 23.39 0.31
C SER A 20 24.69 23.70 0.06
N SER A 21 24.38 24.80 -0.62
CA SER A 21 22.98 25.13 -0.97
C SER A 21 22.29 24.02 -1.79
N HIS A 22 23.05 23.31 -2.62
CA HIS A 22 22.57 22.16 -3.38
C HIS A 22 22.18 20.99 -2.45
N ASP A 23 23.08 20.61 -1.52
CA ASP A 23 22.78 19.55 -0.56
C ASP A 23 21.65 19.95 0.40
N GLN A 24 21.57 21.23 0.78
CA GLN A 24 20.47 21.76 1.60
C GLN A 24 19.13 21.60 0.89
N ASN A 25 19.07 21.95 -0.39
CA ASN A 25 17.90 21.76 -1.24
C ASN A 25 17.52 20.27 -1.34
N GLU A 26 18.45 19.37 -1.67
CA GLU A 26 18.16 17.94 -1.80
C GLU A 26 17.59 17.37 -0.48
N ILE A 27 18.21 17.72 0.65
CA ILE A 27 17.78 17.26 1.97
C ILE A 27 16.39 17.79 2.32
N MET A 28 16.12 19.08 2.10
CA MET A 28 14.80 19.67 2.36
C MET A 28 13.72 19.07 1.46
N SER A 29 14.00 18.88 0.17
CA SER A 29 13.09 18.23 -0.78
C SER A 29 12.77 16.81 -0.38
N MET A 30 13.79 16.01 -0.03
CA MET A 30 13.60 14.66 0.47
C MET A 30 12.78 14.64 1.77
N TRP A 31 13.08 15.54 2.72
CA TRP A 31 12.31 15.65 3.95
C TRP A 31 10.83 15.97 3.65
N PHE A 32 10.56 16.92 2.76
CA PHE A 32 9.21 17.30 2.41
C PHE A 32 8.44 16.13 1.77
N MET A 33 9.02 15.47 0.77
CA MET A 33 8.43 14.28 0.12
C MET A 33 8.23 13.09 1.07
N ASN A 34 8.93 13.06 2.20
CA ASN A 34 8.78 12.02 3.22
C ASN A 34 7.62 12.26 4.18
N ASN A 35 7.18 13.51 4.33
CA ASN A 35 6.18 13.92 5.32
C ASN A 35 4.86 14.36 4.68
N PHE A 36 4.85 14.57 3.37
CA PHE A 36 3.70 15.05 2.62
C PHE A 36 3.47 14.20 1.37
N ASP A 37 2.19 13.94 1.07
CA ASP A 37 1.76 13.26 -0.13
C ASP A 37 1.25 14.29 -1.15
N ARG A 38 1.62 14.09 -2.43
CA ARG A 38 1.03 14.85 -3.53
C ARG A 38 -0.27 14.21 -3.95
N VAL A 39 -1.36 14.96 -3.86
CA VAL A 39 -2.69 14.49 -4.24
C VAL A 39 -3.11 15.17 -5.52
N ASN A 40 -3.35 14.34 -6.54
CA ASN A 40 -3.73 14.81 -7.86
C ASN A 40 -5.23 15.08 -7.97
N PHE A 41 -5.58 16.20 -8.60
CA PHE A 41 -6.97 16.64 -8.77
C PHE A 41 -7.86 15.62 -9.52
N ASP A 42 -7.29 14.85 -10.46
CA ASP A 42 -8.02 13.81 -11.18
C ASP A 42 -8.51 12.69 -10.24
N ASN A 43 -7.85 12.49 -9.10
CA ASN A 43 -8.36 11.67 -8.01
C ASN A 43 -9.33 12.47 -7.12
N ARG A 44 -10.44 12.89 -7.71
CA ARG A 44 -11.37 13.86 -7.11
C ARG A 44 -11.92 13.46 -5.76
N LEU A 45 -12.13 12.16 -5.52
CA LEU A 45 -12.61 11.68 -4.22
C LEU A 45 -11.58 11.92 -3.12
N LEU A 46 -10.33 11.54 -3.39
CA LEU A 46 -9.24 11.76 -2.44
C LEU A 46 -9.00 13.26 -2.26
N PHE A 47 -8.89 13.99 -3.37
CA PHE A 47 -8.68 15.44 -3.39
C PHE A 47 -9.70 16.18 -2.52
N GLU A 48 -11.00 15.95 -2.73
CA GLU A 48 -12.06 16.62 -1.96
C GLU A 48 -12.02 16.26 -0.47
N SER A 49 -11.50 15.08 -0.11
CA SER A 49 -11.41 14.65 1.29
C SER A 49 -10.25 15.29 2.06
N VAL A 50 -9.19 15.73 1.36
CA VAL A 50 -7.96 16.26 1.99
C VAL A 50 -7.61 17.69 1.60
N ARG A 51 -8.34 18.32 0.66
CA ARG A 51 -8.04 19.68 0.17
C ARG A 51 -8.03 20.77 1.25
N TYR A 52 -8.66 20.52 2.39
CA TYR A 52 -8.68 21.46 3.51
C TYR A 52 -7.43 21.33 4.40
N ASP A 53 -6.63 20.29 4.18
CA ASP A 53 -5.34 20.04 4.81
C ASP A 53 -4.17 20.39 3.87
N GLU A 54 -4.45 21.14 2.79
CA GLU A 54 -3.44 21.60 1.84
C GLU A 54 -2.35 22.42 2.54
N VAL A 55 -1.10 22.15 2.17
CA VAL A 55 0.06 22.86 2.68
C VAL A 55 0.87 23.48 1.55
N GLU A 56 1.43 24.65 1.86
CA GLU A 56 2.33 25.38 0.96
C GLU A 56 3.79 25.02 1.27
N PRO A 57 4.56 24.48 0.30
CA PRO A 57 5.94 24.04 0.53
C PRO A 57 6.82 25.10 1.19
N TYR A 58 6.72 26.37 0.76
CA TYR A 58 7.52 27.45 1.32
C TYR A 58 7.25 27.68 2.81
N GLU A 59 5.98 27.74 3.22
CA GLU A 59 5.61 28.01 4.61
C GLU A 59 6.05 26.86 5.53
N VAL A 60 5.85 25.61 5.09
CA VAL A 60 6.29 24.42 5.82
C VAL A 60 7.82 24.38 5.95
N LEU A 61 8.56 24.58 4.85
CA LEU A 61 10.01 24.55 4.88
C LEU A 61 10.58 25.69 5.72
N LYS A 62 9.99 26.88 5.65
CA LYS A 62 10.40 28.03 6.46
C LYS A 62 10.15 27.79 7.94
N GLU A 63 9.01 27.20 8.32
CA GLU A 63 8.71 26.86 9.70
C GLU A 63 9.73 25.86 10.28
N VAL A 64 10.13 24.87 9.49
CA VAL A 64 11.02 23.80 9.96
C VAL A 64 12.49 24.18 9.88
N PHE A 65 12.92 24.82 8.79
CA PHE A 65 14.33 25.05 8.45
C PHE A 65 14.76 26.51 8.53
N GLY A 66 13.85 27.48 8.70
CA GLY A 66 14.15 28.92 8.58
C GLY A 66 15.18 29.46 9.56
N ASP A 67 15.36 28.80 10.71
CA ASP A 67 16.39 29.16 11.70
C ASP A 67 17.81 28.72 11.29
N TRP A 68 17.92 27.81 10.31
CA TRP A 68 19.15 27.07 9.99
C TRP A 68 19.60 27.22 8.54
N VAL A 69 18.64 27.40 7.63
CA VAL A 69 18.87 27.47 6.19
C VAL A 69 18.48 28.86 5.69
N PRO A 70 19.33 29.51 4.86
CA PRO A 70 19.01 30.80 4.26
C PRO A 70 17.68 30.79 3.49
N GLY A 71 16.93 31.88 3.60
CA GLY A 71 15.58 31.97 3.03
C GLY A 71 15.51 31.94 1.50
N ASP A 72 16.60 32.30 0.81
CA ASP A 72 16.77 32.15 -0.63
C ASP A 72 16.86 30.67 -1.04
N VAL A 73 17.64 29.86 -0.32
CA VAL A 73 17.73 28.41 -0.56
C VAL A 73 16.38 27.73 -0.29
N ILE A 74 15.65 28.15 0.76
CA ILE A 74 14.29 27.68 1.03
C ILE A 74 13.34 28.05 -0.11
N GLY A 75 13.45 29.29 -0.62
CA GLY A 75 12.68 29.76 -1.77
C GLY A 75 12.91 28.88 -3.01
N ASP A 76 14.17 28.68 -3.40
CA ASP A 76 14.53 27.86 -4.56
C ASP A 76 14.01 26.42 -4.42
N THR A 77 14.12 25.84 -3.22
CA THR A 77 13.60 24.50 -2.92
C THR A 77 12.08 24.43 -3.02
N SER A 78 11.39 25.45 -2.50
CA SER A 78 9.92 25.50 -2.56
C SER A 78 9.40 25.57 -3.99
N VAL A 79 10.10 26.26 -4.89
CA VAL A 79 9.76 26.34 -6.32
C VAL A 79 9.87 24.98 -7.00
N GLU A 80 10.88 24.18 -6.65
CA GLU A 80 11.02 22.81 -7.19
C GLU A 80 9.95 21.84 -6.69
N LEU A 81 9.36 22.14 -5.53
CA LEU A 81 8.29 21.37 -4.91
C LEU A 81 6.89 21.86 -5.30
N GLU A 82 6.76 22.97 -6.05
CA GLU A 82 5.44 23.46 -6.47
C GLU A 82 4.66 22.36 -7.21
N PRO A 83 3.40 22.13 -6.85
CA PRO A 83 2.58 21.17 -7.55
C PRO A 83 2.43 21.51 -9.04
N ILE A 84 2.44 20.49 -9.90
CA ILE A 84 2.19 20.69 -11.33
C ILE A 84 0.68 20.68 -11.56
N GLY A 85 0.13 21.80 -12.06
CA GLY A 85 -1.29 21.91 -12.37
C GLY A 85 -2.13 22.17 -11.12
N ASP A 86 -3.23 21.41 -10.96
CA ASP A 86 -4.17 21.54 -9.84
C ASP A 86 -3.86 20.54 -8.70
N ASP A 87 -2.70 19.90 -8.70
CA ASP A 87 -2.24 19.02 -7.61
C ASP A 87 -2.04 19.83 -6.31
N ILE A 88 -2.19 19.16 -5.16
CA ILE A 88 -1.94 19.77 -3.84
C ILE A 88 -0.99 18.90 -3.02
N TRP A 89 -0.28 19.51 -2.09
CA TRP A 89 0.44 18.79 -1.04
C TRP A 89 -0.40 18.72 0.22
N VAL A 90 -0.45 17.55 0.85
CA VAL A 90 -1.14 17.32 2.12
C VAL A 90 -0.25 16.49 3.04
N PRO A 91 -0.44 16.53 4.37
CA PRO A 91 0.26 15.62 5.28
C PRO A 91 0.12 14.16 4.81
N ALA A 92 1.19 13.38 4.98
CA ALA A 92 1.22 11.98 4.54
C ALA A 92 0.02 11.19 5.08
N ILE A 93 -0.68 10.50 4.18
CA ILE A 93 -1.93 9.81 4.47
C ILE A 93 -1.63 8.45 5.09
N ASP A 94 -2.16 8.19 6.29
CA ASP A 94 -1.99 6.90 6.96
C ASP A 94 -2.93 5.84 6.37
N TYR A 95 -2.43 5.07 5.40
CA TYR A 95 -3.15 3.94 4.83
C TYR A 95 -3.17 2.67 5.71
N SER A 96 -2.44 2.65 6.84
CA SER A 96 -2.35 1.44 7.70
C SER A 96 -3.68 1.08 8.37
N MET A 97 -4.63 2.01 8.43
CA MET A 97 -5.99 1.77 8.92
C MET A 97 -6.80 0.84 7.99
N TYR A 98 -6.41 0.68 6.72
CA TYR A 98 -7.15 -0.16 5.77
C TYR A 98 -6.92 -1.66 5.94
N TRP A 99 -5.77 -2.08 6.50
CA TRP A 99 -5.39 -3.50 6.62
C TRP A 99 -5.00 -3.88 8.06
N PRO A 100 -5.96 -3.87 9.01
CA PRO A 100 -5.67 -4.31 10.36
C PRO A 100 -5.12 -5.75 10.33
N ILE A 101 -3.99 -5.97 11.01
CA ILE A 101 -3.47 -7.30 11.28
C ILE A 101 -4.58 -8.05 12.03
N PRO A 102 -5.08 -9.20 11.52
CA PRO A 102 -6.03 -9.98 12.29
C PRO A 102 -5.34 -10.39 13.59
N ALA A 103 -5.88 -9.97 14.73
CA ALA A 103 -5.41 -10.36 16.06
C ALA A 103 -5.63 -11.86 16.35
N ASN A 104 -6.11 -12.64 15.39
CA ASN A 104 -6.53 -14.03 15.56
C ASN A 104 -5.53 -15.00 14.93
N ASP A 105 -5.23 -16.08 15.66
CA ASP A 105 -4.56 -17.32 15.23
C ASP A 105 -5.24 -18.07 14.06
N ASN A 106 -6.28 -17.50 13.44
CA ASN A 106 -6.96 -18.17 12.32
C ASN A 106 -6.07 -18.18 11.09
N ASP A 107 -6.02 -19.34 10.40
CA ASP A 107 -5.31 -19.46 9.14
C ASP A 107 -5.87 -18.43 8.15
N SER A 108 -5.00 -17.62 7.54
CA SER A 108 -5.37 -16.66 6.49
C SER A 108 -6.18 -17.33 5.37
N PHE A 109 -5.92 -18.61 5.11
CA PHE A 109 -6.68 -19.39 4.14
C PHE A 109 -8.12 -19.66 4.60
N ASP A 110 -8.35 -19.92 5.89
CA ASP A 110 -9.71 -20.10 6.44
C ASP A 110 -10.50 -18.78 6.35
N VAL A 111 -9.86 -17.65 6.66
CA VAL A 111 -10.48 -16.31 6.52
C VAL A 111 -10.87 -16.02 5.07
N PHE A 112 -10.01 -16.39 4.12
CA PHE A 112 -10.30 -16.32 2.69
C PHE A 112 -11.50 -17.19 2.31
N GLN A 113 -11.51 -18.46 2.75
CA GLN A 113 -12.61 -19.39 2.46
C GLN A 113 -13.95 -18.90 3.03
N ASP A 114 -13.95 -18.36 4.24
CA ASP A 114 -15.12 -17.74 4.85
C ASP A 114 -15.59 -16.51 4.06
N GLY A 115 -14.66 -15.70 3.53
CA GLY A 115 -14.97 -14.60 2.62
C GLY A 115 -15.69 -15.08 1.35
N ILE A 116 -15.14 -16.09 0.68
CA ILE A 116 -15.77 -16.70 -0.50
C ILE A 116 -17.14 -17.30 -0.17
N LYS A 117 -17.29 -17.92 1.00
CA LYS A 117 -18.57 -18.46 1.47
C LYS A 117 -19.62 -17.36 1.63
N ARG A 118 -19.28 -16.24 2.28
CA ARG A 118 -20.18 -15.08 2.42
C ARG A 118 -20.61 -14.53 1.06
N ILE A 119 -19.66 -14.39 0.13
CA ILE A 119 -19.95 -13.92 -1.24
C ILE A 119 -20.96 -14.85 -1.93
N ARG A 120 -20.75 -16.17 -1.85
CA ARG A 120 -21.69 -17.16 -2.42
C ARG A 120 -23.08 -17.07 -1.78
N GLU A 121 -23.14 -16.94 -0.46
CA GLU A 121 -24.41 -16.79 0.27
C GLU A 121 -25.17 -15.53 -0.17
N MET A 122 -24.49 -14.38 -0.26
CA MET A 122 -25.10 -13.14 -0.74
C MET A 122 -25.53 -13.24 -2.21
N MET A 123 -24.71 -13.88 -3.05
CA MET A 123 -25.03 -14.09 -4.47
C MET A 123 -26.28 -14.97 -4.66
N MET A 124 -26.46 -16.02 -3.86
CA MET A 124 -27.67 -16.84 -3.89
C MET A 124 -28.92 -16.01 -3.53
N ASN A 125 -28.78 -15.14 -2.53
CA ASN A 125 -29.86 -14.34 -1.96
C ASN A 125 -30.07 -12.98 -2.65
N VAL A 126 -29.33 -12.65 -3.71
CA VAL A 126 -29.43 -11.34 -4.40
C VAL A 126 -30.86 -10.97 -4.80
N HIS A 127 -31.68 -11.96 -5.15
CA HIS A 127 -33.07 -11.79 -5.60
C HIS A 127 -34.00 -11.25 -4.49
N LEU A 128 -33.56 -11.29 -3.24
CA LEU A 128 -34.27 -10.75 -2.08
C LEU A 128 -34.01 -9.24 -1.88
N ILE A 129 -33.07 -8.66 -2.62
CA ILE A 129 -32.63 -7.28 -2.45
C ILE A 129 -33.24 -6.40 -3.55
N GLY A 130 -34.16 -5.50 -3.18
CA GLY A 130 -34.60 -4.38 -4.03
C GLY A 130 -35.10 -4.76 -5.43
N ASP A 131 -34.99 -3.81 -6.34
CA ASP A 131 -35.37 -3.96 -7.76
C ASP A 131 -34.22 -4.54 -8.62
N ALA A 132 -34.49 -4.80 -9.90
CA ALA A 132 -33.51 -5.38 -10.81
C ALA A 132 -32.21 -4.57 -10.94
N ASN A 133 -32.26 -3.25 -10.75
CA ASN A 133 -31.08 -2.38 -10.78
C ASN A 133 -30.23 -2.58 -9.52
N SER A 134 -30.88 -2.61 -8.35
CA SER A 134 -30.24 -2.89 -7.06
C SER A 134 -29.57 -4.26 -7.07
N GLN A 135 -30.25 -5.28 -7.61
CA GLN A 135 -29.71 -6.62 -7.76
C GLN A 135 -28.47 -6.66 -8.67
N ARG A 136 -28.53 -5.96 -9.81
CA ARG A 136 -27.38 -5.87 -10.73
C ARG A 136 -26.20 -5.17 -10.09
N HIS A 137 -26.43 -4.09 -9.36
CA HIS A 137 -25.37 -3.37 -8.66
C HIS A 137 -24.73 -4.26 -7.58
N LEU A 138 -25.55 -4.98 -6.80
CA LEU A 138 -25.03 -5.92 -5.80
C LEU A 138 -24.18 -7.03 -6.45
N ILE A 139 -24.57 -7.56 -7.61
CA ILE A 139 -23.73 -8.54 -8.35
C ILE A 139 -22.37 -7.95 -8.71
N GLN A 140 -22.32 -6.68 -9.15
CA GLN A 140 -21.05 -6.02 -9.46
C GLN A 140 -20.18 -5.85 -8.20
N LEU A 141 -20.79 -5.43 -7.08
CA LEU A 141 -20.08 -5.31 -5.80
C LEU A 141 -19.54 -6.66 -5.32
N LEU A 142 -20.35 -7.72 -5.39
CA LEU A 142 -19.92 -9.08 -5.03
C LEU A 142 -18.79 -9.58 -5.93
N TYR A 143 -18.81 -9.25 -7.23
CA TYR A 143 -17.69 -9.54 -8.12
C TYR A 143 -16.41 -8.85 -7.67
N ALA A 144 -16.47 -7.55 -7.36
CA ALA A 144 -15.32 -6.80 -6.87
C ALA A 144 -14.79 -7.39 -5.55
N ASP A 145 -15.69 -7.82 -4.67
CA ASP A 145 -15.37 -8.42 -3.37
C ASP A 145 -14.61 -9.76 -3.50
N VAL A 146 -14.83 -10.54 -4.57
CA VAL A 146 -14.02 -11.74 -4.86
C VAL A 146 -12.54 -11.39 -5.01
N ILE A 147 -12.23 -10.31 -5.72
CA ILE A 147 -10.85 -9.85 -5.92
C ILE A 147 -10.28 -9.27 -4.62
N THR A 148 -11.06 -8.44 -3.92
CA THR A 148 -10.64 -7.85 -2.63
C THR A 148 -10.34 -8.93 -1.59
N THR A 149 -11.15 -10.00 -1.54
CA THR A 149 -10.93 -11.16 -0.68
C THR A 149 -9.61 -11.87 -1.01
N LEU A 150 -9.29 -12.05 -2.31
CA LEU A 150 -7.99 -12.60 -2.72
C LEU A 150 -6.82 -11.67 -2.36
N GLU A 151 -6.94 -10.36 -2.61
CA GLU A 151 -5.86 -9.40 -2.28
C GLU A 151 -5.55 -9.39 -0.79
N THR A 152 -6.59 -9.41 0.04
CA THR A 152 -6.46 -9.51 1.49
C THR A 152 -5.70 -10.78 1.89
N TYR A 153 -6.07 -11.91 1.30
CA TYR A 153 -5.38 -13.19 1.51
C TYR A 153 -3.91 -13.13 1.09
N LEU A 154 -3.61 -12.59 -0.09
CA LEU A 154 -2.24 -12.48 -0.62
C LEU A 154 -1.35 -11.65 0.32
N VAL A 155 -1.87 -10.52 0.81
CA VAL A 155 -1.17 -9.67 1.80
C VAL A 155 -0.89 -10.46 3.07
N GLN A 156 -1.91 -11.11 3.63
CA GLN A 156 -1.80 -11.82 4.91
C GLN A 156 -0.83 -13.00 4.83
N VAL A 157 -0.92 -13.84 3.80
CA VAL A 157 0.02 -14.96 3.61
C VAL A 157 1.44 -14.44 3.42
N TYR A 158 1.61 -13.38 2.64
CA TYR A 158 2.93 -12.81 2.41
C TYR A 158 3.55 -12.27 3.69
N LEU A 159 2.79 -11.48 4.47
CA LEU A 159 3.21 -10.99 5.77
C LEU A 159 3.56 -12.14 6.70
N LYS A 160 2.70 -13.15 6.81
CA LYS A 160 2.97 -14.35 7.62
C LYS A 160 4.28 -15.01 7.23
N LYS A 161 4.60 -15.09 5.92
CA LYS A 161 5.86 -15.70 5.46
C LYS A 161 7.08 -14.82 5.72
N VAL A 162 6.96 -13.50 5.56
CA VAL A 162 8.06 -12.57 5.85
C VAL A 162 8.38 -12.57 7.34
N PHE A 163 7.36 -12.49 8.20
CA PHE A 163 7.47 -12.41 9.66
C PHE A 163 7.43 -13.78 10.37
N GLU A 164 7.63 -14.88 9.64
CA GLU A 164 7.61 -16.24 10.20
C GLU A 164 8.75 -16.46 11.22
N SER A 165 9.92 -15.86 10.95
CA SER A 165 11.09 -15.90 11.82
C SER A 165 12.04 -14.73 11.56
N ASP A 166 12.98 -14.49 12.46
CA ASP A 166 14.04 -13.48 12.23
C ASP A 166 14.84 -13.76 10.95
N GLU A 167 15.09 -15.04 10.64
CA GLU A 167 15.80 -15.47 9.43
C GLU A 167 15.04 -15.09 8.15
N THR A 168 13.71 -15.26 8.12
CA THR A 168 12.90 -14.88 6.96
C THR A 168 12.88 -13.36 6.76
N ILE A 169 12.85 -12.57 7.84
CA ILE A 169 12.97 -11.11 7.77
C ILE A 169 14.33 -10.70 7.22
N ILE A 170 15.42 -11.29 7.74
CA ILE A 170 16.79 -11.01 7.28
C ILE A 170 16.94 -11.35 5.80
N ASN A 171 16.45 -12.52 5.37
CA ASN A 171 16.50 -12.96 3.97
C ASN A 171 15.67 -12.03 3.08
N PHE A 172 14.48 -11.64 3.53
CA PHE A 172 13.65 -10.66 2.83
C PHE A 172 14.38 -9.34 2.61
N LEU A 173 14.98 -8.75 3.65
CA LEU A 173 15.72 -7.49 3.56
C LEU A 173 16.95 -7.62 2.66
N ASN A 174 17.67 -8.74 2.73
CA ASN A 174 18.82 -9.00 1.85
C ASN A 174 18.43 -9.10 0.37
N ASN A 175 17.21 -9.55 0.06
CA ASN A 175 16.67 -9.65 -1.30
C ASN A 175 16.00 -8.36 -1.81
N HIS A 176 16.03 -7.28 -1.02
CA HIS A 176 15.46 -5.97 -1.35
C HIS A 176 16.46 -4.87 -0.98
N ASN A 177 17.45 -4.61 -1.83
CA ASN A 177 18.54 -3.67 -1.55
C ASN A 177 18.07 -2.25 -1.20
N ASP A 178 16.96 -1.82 -1.80
CA ASP A 178 16.26 -0.56 -1.53
C ASP A 178 15.66 -0.52 -0.11
N LEU A 179 15.06 -1.62 0.34
CA LEU A 179 14.54 -1.76 1.70
C LEU A 179 15.66 -1.98 2.71
N LYS A 180 16.71 -2.70 2.34
CA LYS A 180 17.87 -2.95 3.18
C LYS A 180 18.50 -1.64 3.64
N ALA A 181 18.68 -0.67 2.74
CA ALA A 181 19.21 0.64 3.10
C ALA A 181 18.30 1.41 4.08
N LYS A 182 16.98 1.24 3.96
CA LYS A 182 15.97 1.88 4.80
C LYS A 182 15.82 1.24 6.19
N PHE A 183 16.00 -0.07 6.30
CA PHE A 183 15.72 -0.84 7.53
C PHE A 183 16.97 -1.35 8.27
N ASN A 184 18.17 -1.33 7.67
CA ASN A 184 19.42 -1.74 8.35
C ASN A 184 20.15 -0.60 9.09
N SER A 185 19.65 0.63 9.04
CA SER A 185 20.26 1.77 9.72
C SER A 185 19.76 1.89 11.17
N ILE A 186 20.24 0.99 12.03
CA ILE A 186 20.14 1.19 13.48
C ILE A 186 21.49 1.74 13.95
N ASP A 187 21.49 2.97 14.47
CA ASP A 187 22.68 3.57 15.06
C ASP A 187 23.02 2.84 16.36
N LEU A 188 24.30 2.56 16.59
CA LEU A 188 24.77 1.94 17.83
C LEU A 188 24.36 2.77 19.06
N THR A 189 24.26 4.09 18.91
CA THR A 189 23.80 4.99 19.96
C THR A 189 22.31 4.83 20.28
N ASP A 190 21.47 4.40 19.33
CA ASP A 190 20.05 4.11 19.60
C ASP A 190 19.90 2.83 20.44
N LEU A 191 20.71 1.80 20.15
CA LEU A 191 20.81 0.59 20.96
C LEU A 191 21.32 0.88 22.39
N MET A 192 22.15 1.92 22.54
CA MET A 192 22.67 2.33 23.86
C MET A 192 21.73 3.25 24.64
N LYS A 193 20.77 3.92 23.98
CA LYS A 193 19.83 4.88 24.59
C LYS A 193 18.51 4.27 25.04
N GLY A 194 18.16 3.06 24.60
CA GLY A 194 16.84 2.48 24.84
C GLY A 194 16.78 0.96 24.78
N ASP A 195 15.57 0.43 24.93
CA ASP A 195 15.26 -0.99 24.82
C ASP A 195 15.38 -1.42 23.36
N ALA A 196 16.47 -2.13 23.02
CA ALA A 196 16.72 -2.65 21.67
C ALA A 196 15.52 -3.44 21.12
N LYS A 197 14.71 -4.06 21.99
CA LYS A 197 13.49 -4.76 21.62
C LYS A 197 12.44 -3.81 21.02
N ALA A 198 12.20 -2.65 21.66
CA ALA A 198 11.23 -1.67 21.18
C ALA A 198 11.63 -1.07 19.82
N ILE A 199 12.93 -0.91 19.59
CA ILE A 199 13.45 -0.46 18.28
C ILE A 199 13.17 -1.50 17.20
N ILE A 200 13.44 -2.77 17.49
CA ILE A 200 13.17 -3.87 16.56
C ILE A 200 11.68 -3.96 16.26
N GLU A 201 10.82 -3.92 17.28
CA GLU A 201 9.36 -3.93 17.15
C GLU A 201 8.88 -2.79 16.23
N GLN A 202 9.35 -1.55 16.45
CA GLN A 202 9.01 -0.42 15.60
C GLN A 202 9.45 -0.61 14.14
N ARG A 203 10.65 -1.17 13.90
CA ARG A 203 11.13 -1.43 12.53
C ARG A 203 10.32 -2.54 11.85
N CYS A 204 9.90 -3.55 12.60
CA CYS A 204 8.98 -4.58 12.12
C CYS A 204 7.62 -3.97 11.75
N ASP A 205 7.10 -3.05 12.57
CA ASP A 205 5.84 -2.34 12.27
C ASP A 205 5.95 -1.47 11.02
N ASP A 206 7.05 -0.73 10.87
CA ASP A 206 7.33 0.09 9.69
C ASP A 206 7.43 -0.78 8.41
N LEU A 207 8.08 -1.94 8.51
CA LEU A 207 8.19 -2.90 7.42
C LEU A 207 6.83 -3.50 7.06
N ASN A 208 6.04 -3.87 8.07
CA ASN A 208 4.68 -4.37 7.89
C ASN A 208 3.80 -3.34 7.16
N LYS A 209 3.79 -2.09 7.62
CA LYS A 209 3.07 -0.98 6.95
C LYS A 209 3.54 -0.80 5.51
N HIS A 210 4.85 -0.86 5.27
CA HIS A 210 5.40 -0.76 3.92
C HIS A 210 4.87 -1.88 3.01
N ILE A 211 4.86 -3.12 3.47
CA ILE A 211 4.37 -4.28 2.70
C ILE A 211 2.87 -4.15 2.39
N GLN A 212 2.08 -3.71 3.36
CA GLN A 212 0.63 -3.49 3.20
C GLN A 212 0.33 -2.43 2.13
N ASN A 213 1.18 -1.40 2.00
CA ASN A 213 1.02 -0.32 1.02
C ASN A 213 1.49 -0.68 -0.40
N LEU A 214 2.07 -1.87 -0.60
CA LEU A 214 2.46 -2.32 -1.94
C LEU A 214 1.22 -2.58 -2.81
N SER A 215 1.38 -2.47 -4.14
CA SER A 215 0.30 -2.85 -5.06
C SER A 215 0.11 -4.37 -5.09
N TRP A 216 -1.05 -4.84 -4.59
CA TRP A 216 -1.47 -6.25 -4.61
C TRP A 216 -2.38 -6.63 -5.79
N HIS A 217 -2.75 -5.63 -6.60
CA HIS A 217 -3.57 -5.80 -7.79
C HIS A 217 -2.73 -5.94 -9.08
N ASN A 218 -1.41 -6.08 -9.00
CA ASN A 218 -0.56 -6.34 -10.17
C ASN A 218 -0.04 -7.80 -10.14
N PRO A 219 -0.58 -8.71 -10.97
CA PRO A 219 -0.21 -10.13 -10.94
C PRO A 219 1.29 -10.39 -11.12
N VAL A 220 1.96 -9.63 -11.98
CA VAL A 220 3.42 -9.79 -12.21
C VAL A 220 4.21 -9.35 -10.99
N ALA A 221 3.87 -8.18 -10.43
CA ALA A 221 4.54 -7.67 -9.24
C ALA A 221 4.32 -8.60 -8.03
N VAL A 222 3.09 -9.10 -7.85
CA VAL A 222 2.78 -10.05 -6.77
C VAL A 222 3.55 -11.36 -6.96
N SER A 223 3.59 -11.93 -8.18
CA SER A 223 4.39 -13.12 -8.48
C SER A 223 5.86 -12.93 -8.10
N ASN A 224 6.44 -11.80 -8.51
CA ASN A 224 7.82 -11.45 -8.18
C ASN A 224 8.05 -11.28 -6.67
N ARG A 225 7.06 -10.81 -5.91
CA ARG A 225 7.16 -10.71 -4.44
C ARG A 225 7.18 -12.09 -3.80
N PHE A 226 6.24 -12.95 -4.15
CA PHE A 226 6.17 -14.33 -3.65
C PHE A 226 7.44 -15.12 -4.00
N ASP A 227 8.02 -14.88 -5.18
CA ASP A 227 9.28 -15.47 -5.61
C ASP A 227 10.43 -15.23 -4.63
N LYS A 228 10.48 -14.04 -4.02
CA LYS A 228 11.52 -13.60 -3.06
C LYS A 228 11.35 -14.17 -1.65
N VAL A 229 10.20 -14.78 -1.37
CA VAL A 229 9.94 -15.57 -0.15
C VAL A 229 9.79 -17.06 -0.49
N ASP A 230 10.41 -17.46 -1.60
CA ASP A 230 10.50 -18.84 -2.09
C ASP A 230 9.17 -19.51 -2.46
N ILE A 231 8.11 -18.74 -2.71
CA ILE A 231 6.83 -19.23 -3.23
C ILE A 231 6.78 -18.94 -4.73
N LYS A 232 7.02 -19.98 -5.53
CA LYS A 232 7.08 -19.86 -7.00
C LYS A 232 5.68 -19.99 -7.61
N ILE A 233 5.06 -18.86 -7.93
CA ILE A 233 3.76 -18.80 -8.61
C ILE A 233 3.78 -17.77 -9.73
N ASP A 234 3.15 -18.08 -10.87
CA ASP A 234 3.01 -17.18 -12.02
C ASP A 234 1.56 -16.74 -12.18
N LEU A 235 1.18 -15.68 -11.46
CA LEU A 235 -0.17 -15.15 -11.47
C LEU A 235 -0.55 -14.54 -12.82
N ALA A 236 0.42 -14.17 -13.66
CA ALA A 236 0.14 -13.63 -14.99
C ALA A 236 -0.55 -14.65 -15.91
N LYS A 237 -0.40 -15.95 -15.64
CA LYS A 237 -1.02 -17.05 -16.41
C LYS A 237 -2.37 -17.52 -15.88
N THR A 238 -2.87 -16.96 -14.78
CA THR A 238 -4.06 -17.47 -14.05
C THR A 238 -5.38 -16.85 -14.51
N GLY A 239 -5.35 -15.85 -15.40
CA GLY A 239 -6.53 -15.06 -15.78
C GLY A 239 -6.85 -13.91 -14.81
N LEU A 240 -6.13 -13.79 -13.69
CA LEU A 240 -6.33 -12.76 -12.67
C LEU A 240 -6.29 -11.32 -13.24
N LYS A 241 -5.48 -11.07 -14.26
CA LYS A 241 -5.37 -9.75 -14.91
C LYS A 241 -6.72 -9.22 -15.41
N GLU A 242 -7.52 -10.10 -16.03
CA GLU A 242 -8.84 -9.72 -16.54
C GLU A 242 -9.80 -9.40 -15.39
N LEU A 243 -9.77 -10.21 -14.32
CA LEU A 243 -10.61 -10.00 -13.14
C LEU A 243 -10.33 -8.66 -12.46
N ILE A 244 -9.06 -8.31 -12.34
CA ILE A 244 -8.63 -7.03 -11.76
C ILE A 244 -9.06 -5.85 -12.62
N GLN A 245 -8.95 -5.96 -13.94
CA GLN A 245 -9.43 -4.91 -14.84
C GLN A 245 -10.94 -4.71 -14.70
N ASN A 246 -11.70 -5.80 -14.65
CA ASN A 246 -13.15 -5.74 -14.46
C ASN A 246 -13.52 -5.14 -13.10
N ARG A 247 -12.81 -5.51 -12.02
CA ARG A 247 -12.98 -4.90 -10.71
C ARG A 247 -12.72 -3.39 -10.74
N HIS A 248 -11.64 -2.97 -11.40
CA HIS A 248 -11.30 -1.56 -11.53
C HIS A 248 -12.43 -0.78 -12.23
N ASP A 249 -12.98 -1.34 -13.31
CA ASP A 249 -14.09 -0.73 -14.05
C ASP A 249 -15.39 -0.69 -13.22
N ILE A 250 -15.66 -1.74 -12.45
CA ILE A 250 -16.81 -1.77 -11.52
C ILE A 250 -16.72 -0.64 -10.49
N ILE A 251 -15.57 -0.50 -9.82
CA ILE A 251 -15.40 0.45 -8.71
C ILE A 251 -15.24 1.89 -9.22
N HIS A 252 -14.36 2.13 -10.18
CA HIS A 252 -13.96 3.49 -10.57
C HIS A 252 -14.75 4.05 -11.74
N ARG A 253 -15.52 3.22 -12.46
CA ARG A 253 -16.30 3.64 -13.62
C ARG A 253 -17.78 3.27 -13.51
N SER A 254 -18.25 2.95 -12.30
CA SER A 254 -19.63 2.51 -12.05
C SER A 254 -20.07 1.34 -12.96
N GLY A 255 -19.14 0.42 -13.25
CA GLY A 255 -19.38 -0.69 -14.17
C GLY A 255 -19.48 -0.28 -15.64
N LYS A 256 -18.72 0.73 -16.07
CA LYS A 256 -18.58 1.12 -17.49
C LYS A 256 -17.12 0.99 -17.93
N SER A 257 -16.88 0.59 -19.17
CA SER A 257 -15.52 0.58 -19.71
C SER A 257 -15.02 1.99 -20.03
N ILE A 258 -13.72 2.13 -20.37
CA ILE A 258 -13.12 3.39 -20.89
C ILE A 258 -13.96 3.99 -22.02
N GLU A 259 -14.53 3.13 -22.87
CA GLU A 259 -15.31 3.55 -24.05
C GLU A 259 -16.77 3.88 -23.70
N GLY A 260 -17.12 3.97 -22.41
CA GLY A 260 -18.48 4.28 -21.97
C GLY A 260 -19.51 3.18 -22.24
N ARG A 261 -19.07 1.99 -22.70
CA ARG A 261 -19.97 0.85 -22.86
C ARG A 261 -20.43 0.41 -21.47
N PRO A 262 -21.74 0.37 -21.19
CA PRO A 262 -22.21 -0.23 -19.95
C PRO A 262 -21.75 -1.67 -19.93
N PHE A 263 -21.07 -2.11 -18.87
CA PHE A 263 -20.83 -3.54 -18.64
C PHE A 263 -22.15 -4.18 -18.23
N GLY A 264 -23.04 -4.31 -19.21
CA GLY A 264 -24.36 -4.88 -19.09
C GLY A 264 -24.31 -6.38 -19.33
N SER A 265 -23.64 -7.15 -18.46
CA SER A 265 -23.89 -8.60 -18.37
C SER A 265 -23.30 -9.29 -17.15
N PHE A 266 -22.69 -8.58 -16.18
CA PHE A 266 -22.20 -9.26 -14.98
C PHE A 266 -23.35 -9.98 -14.29
N ASN A 267 -23.24 -11.29 -14.25
CA ASN A 267 -24.25 -12.17 -13.69
C ASN A 267 -23.58 -13.13 -12.69
N LYS A 268 -24.39 -13.93 -12.01
CA LYS A 268 -23.91 -14.91 -11.02
C LYS A 268 -22.83 -15.85 -11.59
N GLY A 269 -22.94 -16.23 -12.87
CA GLY A 269 -21.97 -17.08 -13.54
C GLY A 269 -20.59 -16.43 -13.69
N ASP A 270 -20.50 -15.11 -13.78
CA ASP A 270 -19.22 -14.40 -13.84
C ASP A 270 -18.55 -14.31 -12.47
N ILE A 271 -19.35 -14.17 -11.40
CA ILE A 271 -18.86 -14.30 -10.02
C ILE A 271 -18.31 -15.71 -9.81
N GLU A 272 -19.06 -16.76 -10.16
CA GLU A 272 -18.61 -18.15 -9.98
C GLU A 272 -17.32 -18.47 -10.75
N LYS A 273 -17.19 -18.02 -12.01
CA LYS A 273 -15.93 -18.16 -12.76
C LYS A 273 -14.76 -17.46 -12.05
N SER A 274 -15.01 -16.29 -11.49
CA SER A 274 -13.99 -15.53 -10.75
C SER A 274 -13.60 -16.25 -9.47
N ILE A 275 -14.58 -16.78 -8.74
CA ILE A 275 -14.36 -17.59 -7.54
C ILE A 275 -13.48 -18.80 -7.86
N VAL A 276 -13.77 -19.53 -8.94
CA VAL A 276 -12.94 -20.69 -9.35
C VAL A 276 -11.48 -20.29 -9.56
N ILE A 277 -11.24 -19.18 -10.25
CA ILE A 277 -9.88 -18.68 -10.49
C ILE A 277 -9.20 -18.30 -9.17
N VAL A 278 -9.83 -17.45 -8.35
CA VAL A 278 -9.17 -16.95 -7.13
C VAL A 278 -8.99 -18.04 -6.07
N VAL A 279 -9.93 -18.99 -5.96
CA VAL A 279 -9.80 -20.14 -5.06
C VAL A 279 -8.64 -21.03 -5.51
N GLY A 280 -8.53 -21.33 -6.81
CA GLY A 280 -7.40 -22.12 -7.32
C GLY A 280 -6.04 -21.45 -7.10
N ILE A 281 -5.97 -20.12 -7.21
CA ILE A 281 -4.76 -19.35 -6.86
C ILE A 281 -4.48 -19.48 -5.35
N ALA A 282 -5.48 -19.27 -4.51
CA ALA A 282 -5.32 -19.28 -3.06
C ALA A 282 -4.89 -20.66 -2.54
N GLU A 283 -5.51 -21.73 -3.04
CA GLU A 283 -5.18 -23.13 -2.73
C GLU A 283 -3.73 -23.47 -3.12
N GLU A 284 -3.29 -23.04 -4.29
CA GLU A 284 -1.91 -23.30 -4.73
C GLU A 284 -0.89 -22.56 -3.86
N ILE A 285 -1.17 -21.31 -3.51
CA ILE A 285 -0.31 -20.53 -2.60
C ILE A 285 -0.29 -21.17 -1.21
N ASP A 286 -1.45 -21.57 -0.67
CA ASP A 286 -1.55 -22.21 0.65
C ASP A 286 -0.73 -23.50 0.70
N ARG A 287 -0.86 -24.32 -0.35
CA ARG A 287 -0.09 -25.56 -0.52
C ARG A 287 1.41 -25.29 -0.55
N LEU A 288 1.86 -24.32 -1.34
CA LEU A 288 3.28 -23.96 -1.46
C LEU A 288 3.84 -23.35 -0.16
N ALA A 289 3.03 -22.59 0.57
CA ALA A 289 3.41 -22.02 1.86
C ALA A 289 3.58 -23.09 2.94
N LYS A 290 2.69 -24.10 2.98
CA LYS A 290 2.71 -25.19 3.98
C LYS A 290 3.80 -26.24 3.74
N VAL A 291 4.20 -26.48 2.49
CA VAL A 291 5.29 -27.44 2.17
C VAL A 291 6.67 -26.95 2.64
N LYS A 292 6.80 -25.66 2.96
CA LYS A 292 8.06 -25.00 3.33
C LYS A 292 8.04 -24.42 4.76
N ALA A 293 7.09 -24.85 5.59
CA ALA A 293 7.04 -24.56 7.02
C ALA A 293 7.55 -25.77 7.82
#